data_AF-A0A3C2EFQ6-F1
#
_entry.id   AF-A0A3C2EFQ6-F1
#
_cell.length_a   1.000
_cell.length_b   1.000
_cell.length_c   1.000
_cell.angle_alpha   90.00
_cell.angle_beta   90.00
_cell.angle_gamma   90.00
#
_symmetry.space_group_name_H-M   'P 1'
#
loop_
_entity.id
_entity.type
_entity.pdbx_description
1 polymer ?
#
loop_
_entity_poly.entity_id
_entity_poly.type
_entity_poly.pdbx_seq_one_letter_code
_entity_poly.pdbx_strand_id
1 'polypeptide(L)'
;RFKIETTTTDERFNFLSEHPQTKLYFASISQEPKVKIHYRKDNKTMEMEVGLAEFIDVKGWKAFGNKLGEFKLTKVIDLTPEIVSSDVQEIKGETDDTIYDEAIDLIDENVEQNFEQPEEINGSDEQADAGTEETV
;
A
#
# COMPACT_ATOMS: atom_id res chain seq x y z
N ARG A 1 8.90 5.66 10.00
CA ARG A 1 8.75 4.85 8.77
C ARG A 1 7.51 3.97 8.93
N PHE A 2 6.78 3.68 7.86
CA PHE A 2 5.48 3.01 7.95
C PHE A 2 5.38 1.86 6.95
N LYS A 3 4.93 0.70 7.43
CA LYS A 3 4.53 -0.42 6.58
C LYS A 3 3.02 -0.34 6.36
N ILE A 4 2.61 -0.23 5.10
CA ILE A 4 1.21 -0.29 4.70
C ILE A 4 0.77 -1.75 4.71
N GLU A 5 -0.31 -2.06 5.42
CA GLU A 5 -0.80 -3.44 5.62
C GLU A 5 -2.23 -3.65 5.10
N THR A 6 -2.82 -2.65 4.45
CA THR A 6 -4.15 -2.80 3.84
C THR A 6 -4.05 -3.49 2.48
N THR A 7 -5.01 -4.37 2.20
CA THR A 7 -5.21 -5.01 0.89
C THR A 7 -6.40 -4.41 0.13
N THR A 8 -7.15 -3.49 0.76
CA THR A 8 -8.26 -2.81 0.10
C THR A 8 -7.75 -1.81 -0.93
N THR A 9 -8.31 -1.89 -2.13
CA THR A 9 -8.08 -0.95 -3.22
C THR A 9 -9.30 -0.03 -3.32
N ASP A 10 -9.14 1.18 -3.87
CA ASP A 10 -10.20 2.20 -4.00
C ASP A 10 -10.77 2.78 -2.68
N GLU A 11 -10.17 2.47 -1.54
CA GLU A 11 -10.48 3.09 -0.26
C GLU A 11 -9.45 4.16 0.11
N ARG A 12 -9.91 5.32 0.61
CA ARG A 12 -9.04 6.41 1.03
C ARG A 12 -8.79 6.36 2.53
N PHE A 13 -7.52 6.43 2.91
CA PHE A 13 -7.10 6.47 4.31
C PHE A 13 -6.41 7.79 4.64
N ASN A 14 -6.86 8.43 5.72
CA ASN A 14 -6.20 9.62 6.25
C ASN A 14 -4.96 9.19 7.05
N PHE A 15 -3.78 9.62 6.57
CA PHE A 15 -2.52 9.41 7.29
C PHE A 15 -2.21 10.53 8.30
N LEU A 16 -2.67 11.76 8.01
CA LEU A 16 -2.47 12.92 8.86
C LEU A 16 -3.73 13.22 9.67
N SER A 17 -3.56 13.84 10.84
CA SER A 17 -4.66 14.39 11.62
C SER A 17 -5.36 15.54 10.88
N GLU A 18 -6.65 15.74 11.11
CA GLU A 18 -7.47 16.80 10.49
C GLU A 18 -7.23 18.22 11.07
N HIS A 19 -6.25 18.40 11.96
CA HIS A 19 -5.97 19.70 12.54
C HIS A 19 -5.38 20.68 11.50
N PRO A 20 -5.83 21.94 11.42
CA PRO A 20 -5.43 22.89 10.36
C PRO A 20 -3.94 23.27 10.40
N GLN A 21 -3.25 23.02 11.51
CA GLN A 21 -1.81 23.26 11.62
C GLN A 21 -0.96 22.07 11.19
N THR A 22 -1.57 20.93 10.88
CA THR A 22 -0.85 19.73 10.43
C THR A 22 -0.34 19.92 9.01
N LYS A 23 0.95 19.64 8.81
CA LYS A 23 1.64 19.82 7.53
C LYS A 23 2.57 18.65 7.27
N LEU A 24 2.52 18.13 6.05
CA LEU A 24 3.49 17.18 5.54
C LEU A 24 4.60 17.94 4.80
N TYR A 25 5.83 17.80 5.27
CA TYR A 25 6.98 18.44 4.64
C TYR A 25 7.72 17.52 3.66
N PHE A 26 7.68 16.22 3.91
CA PHE A 26 8.47 15.24 3.17
C PHE A 26 7.86 13.85 3.30
N ALA A 27 7.83 13.12 2.18
CA ALA A 27 7.51 11.71 2.11
C ALA A 27 8.41 11.08 1.05
N SER A 28 8.88 9.87 1.30
CA SER A 28 9.75 9.14 0.38
C SER A 28 9.52 7.65 0.52
N ILE A 29 9.71 6.93 -0.60
CA ILE A 29 9.71 5.47 -0.68
C ILE A 29 11.14 4.90 -0.73
N SER A 30 12.16 5.76 -0.66
CA SER A 30 13.56 5.33 -0.64
C SER A 30 13.88 4.49 0.62
N GLN A 31 14.79 3.55 0.47
CA GLN A 31 15.21 2.66 1.56
C GLN A 31 16.01 3.41 2.64
N GLU A 32 16.87 4.35 2.22
CA GLU A 32 17.74 5.13 3.11
C GLU A 32 17.55 6.65 2.89
N PRO A 33 16.37 7.20 3.22
CA PRO A 33 16.13 8.61 2.99
C PRO A 33 16.94 9.47 3.96
N LYS A 34 17.63 10.48 3.41
CA LYS A 34 18.40 11.46 4.17
C LYS A 34 17.83 12.84 3.91
N VAL A 35 17.61 13.61 4.97
CA VAL A 35 17.02 14.94 4.87
C VAL A 35 17.81 15.97 5.65
N LYS A 36 17.85 17.19 5.13
CA LYS A 36 18.31 18.37 5.86
C LYS A 36 17.11 19.20 6.30
N ILE A 37 17.01 19.45 7.60
CA ILE A 37 15.90 20.19 8.19
C ILE A 37 16.39 21.55 8.68
N HIS A 38 15.60 22.59 8.41
CA HIS A 38 15.77 23.92 8.97
C HIS A 38 14.69 24.15 10.03
N TYR A 39 15.09 24.57 11.23
CA TYR A 39 14.19 24.80 12.35
C TYR A 39 14.58 26.04 13.16
N ARG A 40 13.63 26.58 13.93
CA ARG A 40 13.88 27.72 14.83
C ARG A 40 14.11 27.27 16.28
N LYS A 41 15.35 27.40 16.77
CA LYS A 41 15.87 27.51 18.17
C LYS A 41 16.04 28.94 18.63
N ASP A 42 15.38 29.42 19.69
CA ASP A 42 15.77 30.67 20.38
C ASP A 42 15.87 31.87 19.41
N ASN A 43 14.88 32.00 18.52
CA ASN A 43 14.81 32.99 17.44
C ASN A 43 15.93 32.92 16.38
N LYS A 44 16.74 31.86 16.38
CA LYS A 44 17.76 31.58 15.36
C LYS A 44 17.32 30.41 14.48
N THR A 45 17.59 30.54 13.19
CA THR A 45 17.44 29.43 12.25
C THR A 45 18.66 28.52 12.37
N MET A 46 18.43 27.24 12.59
CA MET A 46 19.46 26.20 12.63
C MET A 46 19.14 25.10 11.62
N GLU A 47 20.17 24.32 11.32
CA GLU A 47 20.12 23.26 10.33
C GLU A 47 20.68 21.97 10.94
N MET A 48 20.06 20.84 10.62
CA MET A 48 20.62 19.53 10.93
C MET A 48 20.27 18.53 9.84
N GLU A 49 21.11 17.52 9.68
CA GLU A 49 20.88 16.40 8.77
C GLU A 49 20.43 15.19 9.57
N VAL A 50 19.46 14.45 9.02
CA VAL A 50 18.86 13.28 9.65
C VAL A 50 18.74 12.16 8.63
N GLY A 51 19.39 11.03 8.91
CA GLY A 51 19.09 9.76 8.25
C GLY A 51 17.81 9.17 8.83
N LEU A 52 16.73 9.14 8.04
CA LEU A 52 15.42 8.69 8.53
C LEU A 52 15.36 7.17 8.77
N ALA A 53 16.20 6.40 8.09
CA ALA A 53 16.32 4.96 8.31
C ALA A 53 16.92 4.63 9.69
N GLU A 54 17.94 5.38 10.10
CA GLU A 54 18.61 5.23 11.39
C GLU A 54 17.82 5.86 12.54
N PHE A 55 17.08 6.94 12.27
CA PHE A 55 16.32 7.67 13.29
C PHE A 55 15.08 6.92 13.80
N ILE A 56 14.42 6.13 12.94
CA ILE A 56 13.16 5.48 13.29
C ILE A 56 12.98 4.12 12.60
N ASP A 57 12.66 3.12 13.40
CA ASP A 57 12.28 1.79 12.90
C ASP A 57 10.99 1.80 12.08
N VAL A 58 10.75 0.71 11.36
CA VAL A 58 9.47 0.49 10.69
C VAL A 58 8.36 0.33 11.73
N LYS A 59 7.31 1.14 11.60
CA LYS A 59 6.08 1.05 12.38
C LYS A 59 4.92 0.62 11.48
N GLY A 60 3.81 0.18 12.07
CA GLY A 60 2.56 -0.02 11.34
C GLY A 60 1.96 1.31 10.88
N TRP A 61 1.23 1.31 9.77
CA TRP A 61 0.69 2.52 9.13
C TRP A 61 -0.28 3.36 9.97
N LYS A 62 -0.89 2.78 11.02
CA LYS A 62 -1.76 3.51 11.96
C LYS A 62 -1.00 4.21 13.10
N ALA A 63 0.32 4.04 13.19
CA ALA A 63 1.10 4.68 14.24
C ALA A 63 1.32 6.17 13.96
N PHE A 64 1.44 7.00 15.00
CA PHE A 64 1.75 8.43 14.87
C PHE A 64 3.23 8.71 14.49
N GLY A 65 4.14 7.76 14.72
CA GLY A 65 5.58 7.94 14.50
C GLY A 65 6.32 8.50 15.72
N ASN A 66 7.59 8.90 15.52
CA ASN A 66 8.44 9.44 16.58
C ASN A 66 8.55 10.97 16.48
N LYS A 67 8.61 11.64 17.63
CA LYS A 67 8.88 13.08 17.71
C LYS A 67 10.36 13.34 17.47
N LEU A 68 10.69 14.12 16.43
CA LEU A 68 12.07 14.51 16.11
C LEU A 68 12.63 15.56 17.08
N GLY A 69 11.77 16.39 17.67
CA GLY A 69 12.14 17.36 18.71
C GLY A 69 11.05 18.40 18.98
N GLU A 70 11.33 19.32 19.90
CA GLU A 70 10.43 20.41 20.27
C GLU A 70 10.83 21.72 19.58
N PHE A 71 10.80 21.72 18.25
CA PHE A 71 11.15 22.91 17.46
C PHE A 71 10.22 23.09 16.28
N LYS A 72 10.05 24.35 15.86
CA LYS A 72 9.25 24.68 14.69
C LYS A 72 10.07 24.47 13.42
N LEU A 73 9.70 23.45 12.65
CA LEU A 73 10.24 23.24 11.30
C LEU A 73 9.86 24.39 10.38
N THR A 74 10.82 24.79 9.54
CA THR A 74 10.68 25.86 8.56
C THR A 74 10.86 25.32 7.14
N LYS A 75 11.80 24.39 6.93
CA LYS A 75 12.08 23.79 5.61
C LYS A 75 12.64 22.39 5.78
N VAL A 76 12.35 21.51 4.83
CA VAL A 76 13.00 20.20 4.67
C VAL A 76 13.54 20.11 3.25
N ILE A 77 14.76 19.59 3.10
CA ILE A 77 15.45 19.39 1.83
C ILE A 77 15.82 17.90 1.75
N ASP A 78 15.46 17.26 0.65
CA ASP A 78 15.86 15.88 0.38
C ASP A 78 17.35 15.84 -0.02
N LEU A 79 18.12 14.99 0.66
CA LEU A 79 19.53 14.70 0.41
C LEU A 79 19.74 13.21 0.10
N THR A 80 18.67 12.47 -0.21
CA THR A 80 18.74 11.06 -0.55
C THR A 80 19.57 10.89 -1.84
N PRO A 81 20.65 10.09 -1.82
CA PRO A 81 21.44 9.86 -3.01
C PRO A 81 20.62 9.12 -4.07
N GLU A 82 20.69 9.57 -5.33
CA GLU A 82 20.13 8.82 -6.44
C GLU A 82 20.96 7.55 -6.65
N ILE A 83 20.31 6.40 -6.50
CA ILE A 83 20.93 5.10 -6.78
C ILE A 83 20.98 4.96 -8.31
N VAL A 84 22.10 5.35 -8.92
CA VAL A 84 22.41 4.99 -10.31
C VAL A 84 22.79 3.50 -10.33
N SER A 85 21.84 2.62 -10.64
CA SER A 85 22.15 1.20 -10.79
C SER A 85 23.15 1.02 -11.93
N SER A 86 24.41 0.70 -11.61
CA SER A 86 25.47 0.48 -12.60
C SER A 86 25.41 -0.89 -13.28
N ASP A 87 24.47 -1.76 -12.87
CA ASP A 87 24.46 -3.17 -13.23
C ASP A 87 23.15 -3.59 -13.92
N VAL A 88 22.85 -3.00 -15.08
CA VAL A 88 22.03 -3.70 -16.09
C VAL A 88 23.00 -4.39 -17.03
N GLN A 89 23.42 -5.61 -16.68
CA GLN A 89 24.00 -6.53 -17.66
C GLN A 89 22.86 -6.91 -18.62
N GLU A 90 22.96 -6.45 -19.86
CA GLU A 90 22.10 -6.83 -20.98
C GLU A 90 22.12 -8.36 -21.14
N ILE A 91 21.09 -9.04 -20.65
CA ILE A 91 20.89 -10.46 -20.99
C ILE A 91 20.53 -10.49 -22.48
N LYS A 92 21.50 -10.78 -23.35
CA LYS A 92 21.23 -11.24 -24.71
C LYS A 92 20.65 -12.65 -24.63
N GLY A 93 19.36 -12.73 -24.32
CA GLY A 93 18.55 -13.91 -24.54
C GLY A 93 18.13 -13.93 -26.00
N GLU A 94 18.77 -14.78 -26.79
CA GLU A 94 18.24 -15.21 -28.08
C GLU A 94 17.01 -16.09 -27.77
N THR A 95 15.81 -15.54 -27.90
CA THR A 95 14.56 -16.31 -27.83
C THR A 95 14.27 -16.88 -29.20
N ASP A 96 14.28 -18.22 -29.28
CA ASP A 96 13.80 -18.98 -30.43
C ASP A 96 12.26 -18.92 -30.47
N ASP A 97 11.70 -18.22 -31.43
CA ASP A 97 10.28 -17.87 -31.53
C ASP A 97 9.35 -19.06 -31.85
N THR A 98 9.86 -20.28 -32.01
CA THR A 98 9.05 -21.42 -32.51
C THR A 98 8.30 -22.22 -31.44
N ILE A 99 8.44 -21.91 -30.15
CA ILE A 99 7.86 -22.72 -29.06
C ILE A 99 6.42 -22.28 -28.71
N TYR A 100 6.00 -21.06 -29.06
CA TYR A 100 4.67 -20.55 -28.70
C TYR A 100 3.53 -21.08 -29.58
N ASP A 101 3.82 -21.52 -30.80
CA ASP A 101 2.77 -21.98 -31.72
C ASP A 101 2.25 -23.39 -31.36
N GLU A 102 3.10 -24.32 -30.89
CA GLU A 102 2.65 -25.67 -30.50
C GLU A 102 1.84 -25.70 -29.18
N ALA A 103 2.01 -24.70 -28.32
CA ALA A 103 1.33 -24.65 -27.03
C ALA A 103 -0.10 -24.10 -27.10
N ILE A 104 -0.45 -23.37 -28.17
CA ILE A 104 -1.77 -22.75 -28.34
C ILE A 104 -2.78 -23.77 -28.91
N ASP A 105 -2.37 -24.61 -29.85
CA ASP A 105 -3.27 -25.58 -30.52
C ASP A 105 -3.80 -26.67 -29.57
N LEU A 106 -3.13 -26.94 -28.44
CA LEU A 106 -3.57 -27.93 -27.45
C LEU A 106 -4.57 -27.39 -26.41
N ILE A 107 -4.80 -26.08 -26.37
CA ILE A 107 -5.68 -25.44 -25.38
C ILE A 107 -7.11 -25.32 -25.92
N ASP A 108 -7.28 -25.11 -27.23
CA ASP A 108 -8.60 -24.90 -27.85
C ASP A 108 -9.49 -26.17 -27.89
N GLU A 109 -8.95 -27.38 -27.77
CA GLU A 109 -9.75 -28.62 -27.79
C GLU A 109 -10.43 -28.97 -26.45
N ASN A 110 -10.01 -28.39 -25.32
CA ASN A 110 -10.43 -28.86 -23.98
C ASN A 110 -11.43 -27.95 -23.25
N VAL A 111 -11.98 -26.91 -23.89
CA VAL A 111 -12.88 -25.93 -23.21
C VAL A 111 -14.38 -26.25 -23.36
N GLU A 112 -14.79 -27.19 -24.23
CA GLU A 112 -16.21 -27.34 -24.59
C GLU A 112 -17.09 -28.30 -23.75
N GLN A 113 -16.59 -28.96 -22.68
CA GLN A 113 -17.35 -30.06 -22.05
C GLN A 113 -18.01 -29.80 -20.68
N ASN A 114 -17.89 -28.64 -20.02
CA ASN A 114 -18.42 -28.51 -18.65
C ASN A 114 -19.20 -27.21 -18.35
N PHE A 115 -20.28 -26.97 -19.08
CA PHE A 115 -21.31 -26.00 -18.66
C PHE A 115 -22.69 -26.68 -18.57
N GLU A 116 -22.94 -27.41 -17.48
CA GLU A 116 -24.29 -27.83 -17.12
C GLU A 116 -24.98 -26.77 -16.24
N GLN A 117 -26.17 -26.37 -16.66
CA GLN A 117 -27.06 -25.40 -15.99
C GLN A 117 -27.61 -25.96 -14.68
N PRO A 118 -27.76 -25.16 -13.59
CA PRO A 118 -28.62 -25.56 -12.49
C PRO A 118 -30.09 -25.24 -12.82
N GLU A 119 -30.94 -26.26 -12.70
CA GLU A 119 -32.40 -26.21 -12.88
C GLU A 119 -33.09 -25.30 -11.84
N GLU A 120 -34.11 -24.55 -12.30
CA GLU A 120 -35.04 -23.83 -11.45
C GLU A 120 -35.97 -24.78 -10.71
N ILE A 121 -36.00 -24.72 -9.37
CA ILE A 121 -37.10 -25.28 -8.59
C ILE A 121 -38.11 -24.19 -8.23
N ASN A 122 -39.20 -24.14 -9.00
CA ASN A 122 -40.46 -23.53 -8.60
C ASN A 122 -41.24 -24.52 -7.73
N GLY A 123 -41.82 -24.05 -6.63
CA GLY A 123 -42.75 -24.85 -5.81
C GLY A 123 -43.34 -24.03 -4.67
N SER A 124 -44.55 -23.54 -4.89
CA SER A 124 -45.38 -22.73 -4.01
C SER A 124 -46.05 -23.54 -2.89
N ASP A 125 -46.62 -22.77 -1.94
CA ASP A 125 -47.72 -23.13 -1.01
C ASP A 125 -47.30 -23.97 0.22
N GLU A 126 -47.83 -23.83 1.44
CA GLU A 126 -48.99 -23.09 1.96
C GLU A 126 -48.92 -23.09 3.51
N GLN A 127 -49.72 -22.19 4.09
CA GLN A 127 -50.30 -22.17 5.45
C GLN A 127 -49.50 -21.78 6.71
N ALA A 128 -50.11 -20.76 7.33
CA ALA A 128 -50.00 -20.26 8.68
C ALA A 128 -50.31 -21.29 9.78
N ASP A 129 -49.78 -21.05 10.98
CA ASP A 129 -50.61 -21.05 12.18
C ASP A 129 -49.99 -20.19 13.29
N ALA A 130 -50.85 -19.47 14.00
CA ALA A 130 -50.56 -18.62 15.14
C ALA A 130 -50.57 -19.44 16.43
N GLY A 131 -49.75 -19.06 17.43
CA GLY A 131 -49.83 -19.72 18.73
C GLY A 131 -48.89 -19.13 19.78
N THR A 132 -49.40 -18.16 20.53
CA THR A 132 -49.00 -17.74 21.88
C THR A 132 -48.64 -18.92 22.80
N GLU A 133 -47.64 -18.74 23.69
CA GLU A 133 -47.85 -18.81 25.16
C GLU A 133 -46.58 -18.46 25.96
N GLU A 134 -46.83 -17.73 27.06
CA GLU A 134 -45.95 -17.41 28.19
C GLU A 134 -45.64 -18.65 29.06
N THR A 135 -44.84 -18.41 30.12
CA THR A 135 -44.66 -19.19 31.38
C THR A 135 -43.47 -20.16 31.38
N VAL A 136 -42.58 -20.24 32.39
CA VAL A 136 -42.37 -19.61 33.72
C VAL A 136 -40.87 -19.34 33.87
#